data_AF-A0A859FIC5-F1
#
_entry.id   AF-A0A859FIC5-F1
#
_cell.length_a   1.000
_cell.length_b   1.000
_cell.length_c   1.000
_cell.angle_alpha   90.00
_cell.angle_beta   90.00
_cell.angle_gamma   90.00
#
_symmetry.space_group_name_H-M   'P 1'
#
loop_
_entity.id
_entity.type
_entity.pdbx_description
1 polymer ?
#
loop_
_entity_poly.entity_id
_entity_poly.type
_entity_poly.pdbx_seq_one_letter_code
_entity_poly.pdbx_strand_id
1 'polypeptide(L)'
;MAIKTPPKVRLSTLTFGGRYREDTYEDGKAAYEKLQKLALVTEDIKELGFSGRNNQEIKVDFIPTHRDENGVSLKTLHLMSNQSMPLGNLQESEITRLQQLIMLIQSSGADISRVYVEDFRTDTTITFDGYASTTALTEDELYTYLRKTNRSIGTFESIKKYEEDFNQTTNERFRFGFDELDHLYTCSEYTEAGTCTGIRLTVRYQYPGLSEDNEHLLADVTAILNLLDNTMQDINSYELFIAEENDEGEWFKEVHFTKQERDQFESVENFIEVKF
;
A
#
# COMPACT_ATOMS: atom_id res chain seq x y z
N MET A 1 55.11 7.54 -20.27
CA MET A 1 54.33 6.36 -19.83
C MET A 1 53.47 6.82 -18.67
N ALA A 2 52.20 7.15 -18.92
CA ALA A 2 51.32 7.70 -17.90
C ALA A 2 50.76 6.55 -17.05
N ILE A 3 51.10 6.53 -15.77
CA ILE A 3 50.52 5.62 -14.78
C ILE A 3 49.09 6.08 -14.54
N LYS A 4 48.11 5.32 -15.05
CA LYS A 4 46.70 5.52 -14.72
C LYS A 4 46.53 5.24 -13.23
N THR A 5 46.27 6.27 -12.45
CA THR A 5 45.83 6.16 -11.07
C THR A 5 44.48 5.42 -11.05
N PRO A 6 44.31 4.36 -10.22
CA PRO A 6 43.01 3.71 -10.09
C PRO A 6 41.98 4.68 -9.49
N PRO A 7 40.69 4.54 -9.83
CA PRO A 7 39.65 5.39 -9.29
C PRO A 7 39.62 5.27 -7.76
N LYS A 8 39.56 6.42 -7.07
CA LYS A 8 39.41 6.49 -5.61
C LYS A 8 38.04 5.92 -5.23
N VAL A 9 38.03 4.69 -4.74
CA VAL A 9 36.90 4.11 -4.04
C VAL A 9 36.75 4.86 -2.71
N ARG A 10 35.61 5.56 -2.53
CA ARG A 10 35.21 6.07 -1.21
C ARG A 10 34.55 4.92 -0.45
N LEU A 11 35.16 4.49 0.67
CA LEU A 11 34.46 3.70 1.67
C LEU A 11 33.26 4.50 2.17
N SER A 12 32.06 3.97 2.02
CA SER A 12 30.83 4.52 2.59
C SER A 12 30.42 3.64 3.78
N THR A 13 30.77 4.06 4.99
CA THR A 13 30.26 3.45 6.23
C THR A 13 28.93 4.09 6.60
N LEU A 14 27.88 3.28 6.83
CA LEU A 14 26.68 3.76 7.52
C LEU A 14 26.94 3.86 9.02
N THR A 15 26.64 5.01 9.60
CA THR A 15 26.63 5.23 11.05
C THR A 15 25.20 5.45 11.52
N PHE A 16 24.74 4.63 12.46
CA PHE A 16 23.50 4.85 13.20
C PHE A 16 23.84 4.80 14.69
N GLY A 17 23.62 5.91 15.41
CA GLY A 17 23.93 5.98 16.85
C GLY A 17 25.41 5.75 17.22
N GLY A 18 26.35 6.02 16.32
CA GLY A 18 27.80 5.91 16.60
C GLY A 18 28.37 4.49 16.64
N ARG A 19 27.62 3.46 16.21
CA ARG A 19 28.15 2.09 16.04
C ARG A 19 28.32 1.76 14.56
N TYR A 20 29.54 1.41 14.15
CA TYR A 20 29.83 0.84 12.83
C TYR A 20 29.17 -0.53 12.74
N ARG A 21 28.23 -0.71 11.80
CA ARG A 21 27.54 -2.01 11.67
C ARG A 21 28.11 -2.92 10.59
N GLU A 22 28.61 -2.43 9.45
CA GLU A 22 29.22 -3.27 8.40
C GLU A 22 29.85 -2.41 7.27
N ASP A 23 30.78 -2.98 6.52
CA ASP A 23 31.28 -2.40 5.26
C ASP A 23 30.24 -2.59 4.15
N THR A 24 29.85 -1.50 3.49
CA THR A 24 28.84 -1.52 2.42
C THR A 24 29.43 -1.36 1.02
N TYR A 25 30.76 -1.46 0.90
CA TYR A 25 31.45 -1.30 -0.37
C TYR A 25 30.96 -2.27 -1.44
N GLU A 26 30.84 -3.57 -1.11
CA GLU A 26 30.37 -4.57 -2.07
C GLU A 26 28.90 -4.33 -2.46
N ASP A 27 28.08 -3.84 -1.53
CA ASP A 27 26.70 -3.48 -1.83
C ASP A 27 26.59 -2.30 -2.79
N GLY A 28 27.43 -1.27 -2.59
CA GLY A 28 27.51 -0.11 -3.47
C GLY A 28 28.10 -0.45 -4.84
N LYS A 29 29.10 -1.34 -4.89
CA LYS A 29 29.65 -1.86 -6.14
C LYS A 29 28.60 -2.63 -6.92
N ALA A 30 27.86 -3.53 -6.27
CA ALA A 30 26.77 -4.26 -6.90
C ALA A 30 25.67 -3.33 -7.41
N ALA A 31 25.26 -2.32 -6.63
CA ALA A 31 24.28 -1.32 -7.09
C ALA A 31 24.78 -0.55 -8.32
N TYR A 32 26.05 -0.14 -8.33
CA TYR A 32 26.68 0.52 -9.49
C TYR A 32 26.71 -0.38 -10.73
N GLU A 33 27.03 -1.67 -10.59
CA GLU A 33 26.99 -2.64 -11.69
C GLU A 33 25.57 -2.77 -12.27
N LYS A 34 24.52 -2.79 -11.44
CA LYS A 34 23.13 -2.77 -11.91
C LYS A 34 22.80 -1.46 -12.62
N LEU A 35 23.25 -0.32 -12.10
CA LEU A 35 23.06 0.98 -12.75
C LEU A 35 23.71 1.03 -14.15
N GLN A 36 24.90 0.45 -14.32
CA GLN A 36 25.55 0.38 -15.63
C GLN A 36 24.76 -0.44 -16.66
N LYS A 37 24.07 -1.49 -16.20
CA LYS A 37 23.17 -2.27 -17.05
C LYS A 37 21.91 -1.48 -17.40
N LEU A 38 21.30 -0.83 -16.40
CA LEU A 38 20.10 -0.01 -16.58
C LEU A 38 20.34 1.19 -17.51
N ALA A 39 21.57 1.73 -17.53
CA ALA A 39 21.96 2.82 -18.42
C ALA A 39 21.69 2.55 -19.91
N LEU A 40 21.60 1.28 -20.31
CA LEU A 40 21.28 0.88 -21.70
C LEU A 40 19.85 1.21 -22.12
N VAL A 41 18.93 1.39 -21.17
CA VAL A 41 17.50 1.63 -21.39
C VAL A 41 17.00 2.91 -20.72
N THR A 42 17.89 3.70 -20.10
CA THR A 42 17.52 4.90 -19.33
C THR A 42 16.80 5.94 -20.18
N GLU A 43 17.19 6.14 -21.44
CA GLU A 43 16.50 7.10 -22.31
C GLU A 43 15.10 6.62 -22.69
N ASP A 44 14.94 5.32 -23.00
CA ASP A 44 13.62 4.74 -23.27
C ASP A 44 12.68 4.86 -22.04
N ILE A 45 13.21 4.65 -20.82
CA ILE A 45 12.48 4.86 -19.56
C ILE A 45 12.01 6.32 -19.42
N LYS A 46 12.85 7.29 -19.81
CA LYS A 46 12.49 8.71 -19.81
C LYS A 46 11.45 9.05 -20.87
N GLU A 47 11.52 8.44 -22.05
CA GLU A 47 10.53 8.59 -23.12
C GLU A 47 9.16 8.06 -22.71
N LEU A 48 9.11 6.98 -21.90
CA LEU A 48 7.87 6.50 -21.25
C LEU A 48 7.35 7.45 -20.15
N GLY A 49 8.11 8.50 -19.82
CA GLY A 49 7.72 9.50 -18.84
C GLY A 49 8.14 9.18 -17.40
N PHE A 50 9.15 8.33 -17.20
CA PHE A 50 9.70 8.08 -15.88
C PHE A 50 11.10 8.70 -15.74
N SER A 51 11.35 9.34 -14.60
CA SER A 51 12.62 10.00 -14.30
C SER A 51 13.16 9.54 -12.95
N GLY A 52 14.40 9.90 -12.61
CA GLY A 52 14.87 9.70 -11.25
C GLY A 52 14.10 10.60 -10.28
N ARG A 53 13.98 10.15 -9.03
CA ARG A 53 13.28 10.87 -7.97
C ARG A 53 13.73 12.34 -7.89
N ASN A 54 12.78 13.26 -7.71
CA ASN A 54 13.03 14.71 -7.66
C ASN A 54 13.68 15.27 -8.94
N ASN A 55 13.31 14.75 -10.12
CA ASN A 55 13.89 15.10 -11.42
C ASN A 55 15.42 14.91 -11.48
N GLN A 56 15.95 14.00 -10.67
CA GLN A 56 17.37 13.65 -10.72
C GLN A 56 17.64 12.57 -11.78
N GLU A 57 18.92 12.28 -12.00
CA GLU A 57 19.32 11.09 -12.74
C GLU A 57 18.75 9.83 -12.08
N ILE A 58 18.38 8.86 -12.92
CA ILE A 58 17.97 7.53 -12.47
C ILE A 58 19.15 6.88 -11.74
N LYS A 59 18.88 6.36 -10.54
CA LYS A 59 19.88 5.73 -9.66
C LYS A 59 19.36 4.40 -9.16
N VAL A 60 20.30 3.48 -8.94
CA VAL A 60 20.04 2.23 -8.23
C VAL A 60 20.67 2.38 -6.84
N ASP A 61 19.82 2.31 -5.82
CA ASP A 61 20.21 2.39 -4.42
C ASP A 61 20.26 0.98 -3.80
N PHE A 62 20.83 0.90 -2.60
CA PHE A 62 20.71 -0.26 -1.73
C PHE A 62 20.39 0.22 -0.31
N ILE A 63 19.55 -0.54 0.39
CA ILE A 63 19.18 -0.23 1.78
C ILE A 63 19.76 -1.34 2.66
N PRO A 64 20.81 -1.07 3.47
CA PRO A 64 21.51 -2.11 4.23
C PRO A 64 20.66 -2.84 5.28
N THR A 65 19.51 -2.27 5.65
CA THR A 65 18.53 -2.88 6.56
C THR A 65 17.52 -3.78 5.83
N HIS A 66 17.46 -3.74 4.51
CA HIS A 66 16.60 -4.59 3.69
C HIS A 66 17.47 -5.59 2.95
N ARG A 67 17.56 -6.80 3.49
CA ARG A 67 18.39 -7.88 2.96
C ARG A 67 17.54 -9.05 2.49
N ASP A 68 18.03 -9.74 1.48
CA ASP A 68 17.48 -11.04 1.09
C ASP A 68 17.81 -12.13 2.13
N GLU A 69 17.35 -13.35 1.86
CA GLU A 69 17.60 -14.53 2.70
C GLU A 69 19.09 -14.88 2.89
N ASN A 70 19.95 -14.40 1.98
CA ASN A 70 21.39 -14.60 2.00
C ASN A 70 22.13 -13.44 2.69
N GLY A 71 21.39 -12.45 3.22
CA GLY A 71 21.97 -11.29 3.87
C GLY A 71 22.53 -10.25 2.90
N VAL A 72 22.16 -10.26 1.61
CA VAL A 72 22.60 -9.26 0.62
C VAL A 72 21.58 -8.11 0.57
N SER A 73 22.06 -6.86 0.55
CA SER A 73 21.16 -5.70 0.51
C SER A 73 20.38 -5.65 -0.81
N LEU A 74 19.05 -5.54 -0.72
CA LEU A 74 18.16 -5.42 -1.87
C LEU A 74 18.55 -4.20 -2.72
N LYS A 75 18.55 -4.39 -4.05
CA LYS A 75 18.83 -3.30 -5.00
C LYS A 75 17.50 -2.65 -5.40
N THR A 76 17.44 -1.34 -5.22
CA THR A 76 16.20 -0.59 -5.32
C THR A 76 16.32 0.49 -6.38
N LEU A 77 15.32 0.59 -7.23
CA LEU A 77 15.18 1.64 -8.22
C LEU A 77 14.06 2.59 -7.81
N HIS A 78 14.37 3.88 -7.66
CA HIS A 78 13.39 4.91 -7.35
C HIS A 78 13.14 5.78 -8.59
N LEU A 79 11.93 5.69 -9.11
CA LEU A 79 11.46 6.45 -10.25
C LEU A 79 10.35 7.41 -9.84
N MET A 80 10.21 8.47 -10.62
CA MET A 80 9.13 9.42 -10.51
C MET A 80 8.42 9.51 -11.86
N SER A 81 7.10 9.35 -11.86
CA SER A 81 6.29 9.55 -13.06
C SER A 81 6.13 11.04 -13.34
N ASN A 82 6.28 11.43 -14.61
CA ASN A 82 5.93 12.76 -15.09
C ASN A 82 4.44 12.90 -15.45
N GLN A 83 3.67 11.82 -15.37
CA GLN A 83 2.22 11.76 -15.62
C GLN A 83 1.47 11.38 -14.34
N SER A 84 0.27 11.93 -14.15
CA SER A 84 -0.53 11.66 -12.95
C SER A 84 -0.90 10.19 -12.89
N MET A 85 -0.73 9.55 -11.73
CA MET A 85 -1.02 8.13 -11.50
C MET A 85 -1.98 7.96 -10.33
N PRO A 86 -3.24 8.42 -10.44
CA PRO A 86 -4.21 8.24 -9.36
C PRO A 86 -4.50 6.74 -9.18
N LEU A 87 -4.02 6.14 -8.10
CA LEU A 87 -4.13 4.69 -7.85
C LEU A 87 -5.57 4.18 -7.85
N GLY A 88 -6.53 5.03 -7.47
CA GLY A 88 -7.95 4.69 -7.52
C GLY A 88 -8.52 4.59 -8.94
N ASN A 89 -7.92 5.25 -9.92
CA ASN A 89 -8.45 5.27 -11.27
C ASN A 89 -7.37 4.99 -12.30
N LEU A 90 -6.65 3.89 -12.06
CA LEU A 90 -5.55 3.49 -12.91
C LEU A 90 -6.09 3.04 -14.28
N GLN A 91 -5.85 3.85 -15.31
CA GLN A 91 -6.35 3.60 -16.65
C GLN A 91 -5.61 2.43 -17.30
N GLU A 92 -6.24 1.74 -18.25
CA GLU A 92 -5.61 0.68 -19.05
C GLU A 92 -4.30 1.16 -19.69
N SER A 93 -4.27 2.40 -20.22
CA SER A 93 -3.05 2.99 -20.77
C SER A 93 -1.92 3.16 -19.76
N GLU A 94 -2.25 3.32 -18.47
CA GLU A 94 -1.25 3.37 -17.39
C GLU A 94 -0.72 1.97 -17.08
N ILE A 95 -1.55 0.93 -17.11
CA ILE A 95 -1.10 -0.47 -17.00
C ILE A 95 -0.12 -0.80 -18.13
N THR A 96 -0.46 -0.49 -19.38
CA THR A 96 0.43 -0.67 -20.53
C THR A 96 1.76 0.05 -20.32
N ARG A 97 1.73 1.30 -19.86
CA ARG A 97 2.93 2.11 -19.63
C ARG A 97 3.83 1.52 -18.53
N LEU A 98 3.23 1.05 -17.43
CA LEU A 98 3.94 0.37 -16.34
C LEU A 98 4.51 -0.98 -16.80
N GLN A 99 3.78 -1.72 -17.63
CA GLN A 99 4.28 -2.97 -18.22
C GLN A 99 5.51 -2.72 -19.09
N GLN A 100 5.45 -1.71 -19.98
CA GLN A 100 6.59 -1.31 -20.81
C GLN A 100 7.80 -0.90 -19.97
N LEU A 101 7.59 -0.17 -18.87
CA LEU A 101 8.65 0.17 -17.93
C LEU A 101 9.33 -1.09 -17.36
N ILE A 102 8.55 -2.05 -16.88
CA ILE A 102 9.09 -3.30 -16.33
C ILE A 102 9.83 -4.11 -17.40
N MET A 103 9.30 -4.18 -18.62
CA MET A 103 9.98 -4.85 -19.74
C MET A 103 11.32 -4.20 -20.09
N LEU A 104 11.43 -2.87 -20.04
CA LEU A 104 12.71 -2.16 -20.25
C LEU A 104 13.71 -2.50 -19.14
N ILE A 105 13.27 -2.48 -17.88
CA ILE A 105 14.13 -2.84 -16.75
C ILE A 105 14.63 -4.28 -16.90
N GLN A 106 13.76 -5.22 -17.27
CA GLN A 106 14.11 -6.62 -17.53
C GLN A 106 15.10 -6.78 -18.69
N SER A 107 14.85 -6.08 -19.80
CA SER A 107 15.71 -6.18 -21.00
C SER A 107 17.12 -5.65 -20.77
N SER A 108 17.30 -4.74 -19.81
CA SER A 108 18.61 -4.24 -19.39
C SER A 108 19.47 -5.31 -18.71
N GLY A 109 18.86 -6.38 -18.18
CA GLY A 109 19.54 -7.40 -17.36
C GLY A 109 20.02 -6.86 -16.00
N ALA A 110 19.61 -5.64 -15.64
CA ALA A 110 19.68 -5.12 -14.28
C ALA A 110 18.64 -5.86 -13.45
N ASP A 111 19.05 -6.96 -12.83
CA ASP A 111 18.22 -7.64 -11.84
C ASP A 111 18.09 -6.71 -10.61
N ILE A 112 16.96 -6.00 -10.56
CA ILE A 112 16.56 -5.01 -9.56
C ILE A 112 15.55 -5.68 -8.63
N SER A 113 15.82 -5.71 -7.33
CA SER A 113 14.97 -6.39 -6.35
C SER A 113 13.68 -5.64 -6.03
N ARG A 114 13.65 -4.32 -6.22
CA ARG A 114 12.47 -3.51 -5.98
C ARG A 114 12.46 -2.25 -6.82
N VAL A 115 11.32 -1.92 -7.40
CA VAL A 115 11.09 -0.68 -8.14
C VAL A 115 9.99 0.09 -7.44
N TYR A 116 10.25 1.35 -7.13
CA TYR A 116 9.26 2.30 -6.65
C TYR A 116 9.00 3.33 -7.75
N VAL A 117 7.74 3.57 -8.06
CA VAL A 117 7.31 4.62 -8.99
C VAL A 117 6.41 5.58 -8.22
N GLU A 118 6.93 6.77 -7.97
CA GLU A 118 6.26 7.82 -7.20
C GLU A 118 5.54 8.81 -8.14
N ASP A 119 4.35 9.27 -7.75
CA ASP A 119 3.71 10.47 -8.31
C ASP A 119 3.36 11.45 -7.18
N PHE A 120 4.21 12.46 -7.01
CA PHE A 120 4.04 13.47 -5.96
C PHE A 120 2.82 14.38 -6.14
N ARG A 121 2.18 14.42 -7.32
CA ARG A 121 0.95 15.22 -7.49
C ARG A 121 -0.23 14.59 -6.77
N THR A 122 -0.22 13.26 -6.63
CA THR A 122 -1.28 12.47 -6.01
C THR A 122 -0.84 11.82 -4.70
N ASP A 123 0.42 12.04 -4.29
CA ASP A 123 1.07 11.36 -3.16
C ASP A 123 0.97 9.82 -3.25
N THR A 124 1.12 9.30 -4.48
CA THR A 124 0.99 7.87 -4.74
C THR A 124 2.35 7.23 -4.97
N THR A 125 2.48 5.96 -4.57
CA THR A 125 3.65 5.13 -4.86
C THR A 125 3.19 3.76 -5.31
N ILE A 126 3.64 3.34 -6.49
CA ILE A 126 3.52 1.96 -6.96
C ILE A 126 4.82 1.24 -6.63
N THR A 127 4.70 0.07 -6.02
CA THR A 127 5.81 -0.83 -5.72
C THR A 127 5.73 -2.08 -6.58
N PHE A 128 6.86 -2.42 -7.19
CA PHE A 128 7.12 -3.71 -7.81
C PHE A 128 8.22 -4.39 -7.01
N ASP A 129 7.96 -5.58 -6.50
CA ASP A 129 8.96 -6.43 -5.88
C ASP A 129 9.73 -7.26 -6.92
N GLY A 130 10.67 -8.06 -6.43
CA GLY A 130 11.57 -8.87 -7.26
C GLY A 130 10.83 -9.78 -8.24
N TYR A 131 9.64 -10.28 -7.90
CA TYR A 131 8.89 -11.14 -8.80
C TYR A 131 8.43 -10.37 -10.05
N ALA A 132 7.82 -9.21 -9.87
CA ALA A 132 7.35 -8.40 -10.99
C ALA A 132 8.50 -7.76 -11.77
N SER A 133 9.63 -7.45 -11.13
CA SER A 133 10.79 -6.90 -11.82
C SER A 133 11.59 -7.94 -12.61
N THR A 134 11.44 -9.24 -12.36
CA THR A 134 12.17 -10.30 -13.08
C THR A 134 11.31 -11.25 -13.92
N THR A 135 9.99 -11.19 -13.79
CA THR A 135 9.05 -12.05 -14.54
C THR A 135 8.29 -11.22 -15.57
N ALA A 136 8.27 -11.67 -16.83
CA ALA A 136 7.45 -11.03 -17.85
C ALA A 136 5.97 -11.33 -17.57
N LEU A 137 5.20 -10.30 -17.26
CA LEU A 137 3.75 -10.38 -16.99
C LEU A 137 2.99 -9.77 -18.17
N THR A 138 1.88 -10.38 -18.56
CA THR A 138 0.87 -9.74 -19.41
C THR A 138 0.22 -8.55 -18.68
N GLU A 139 -0.53 -7.71 -19.38
CA GLU A 139 -1.21 -6.56 -18.75
C GLU A 139 -2.20 -6.98 -17.68
N ASP A 140 -2.98 -8.05 -17.93
CA ASP A 140 -3.95 -8.60 -16.97
C ASP A 140 -3.26 -9.20 -15.73
N GLU A 141 -2.15 -9.92 -15.93
CA GLU A 141 -1.35 -10.47 -14.84
C GLU A 141 -0.69 -9.36 -14.03
N LEU A 142 -0.20 -8.31 -14.69
CA LEU A 142 0.38 -7.16 -14.04
C LEU A 142 -0.68 -6.41 -13.22
N TYR A 143 -1.86 -6.16 -13.78
CA TYR A 143 -2.92 -5.48 -13.06
C TYR A 143 -3.40 -6.29 -11.85
N THR A 144 -3.53 -7.60 -11.99
CA THR A 144 -3.83 -8.52 -10.89
C THR A 144 -2.75 -8.49 -9.81
N TYR A 145 -1.48 -8.49 -10.21
CA TYR A 145 -0.36 -8.33 -9.29
C TYR A 145 -0.43 -6.99 -8.54
N LEU A 146 -0.63 -5.87 -9.25
CA LEU A 146 -0.68 -4.53 -8.69
C LEU A 146 -1.79 -4.39 -7.64
N ARG A 147 -2.99 -4.94 -7.90
CA ARG A 147 -4.11 -4.92 -6.93
C ARG A 147 -3.76 -5.61 -5.60
N LYS A 148 -2.95 -6.66 -5.63
CA LYS A 148 -2.53 -7.44 -4.44
C LYS A 148 -1.40 -6.77 -3.68
N THR A 149 -0.42 -6.24 -4.38
CA THR A 149 0.82 -5.71 -3.77
C THR A 149 0.73 -4.25 -3.40
N ASN A 150 -0.15 -3.49 -4.07
CA ASN A 150 -0.38 -2.07 -3.83
C ASN A 150 -1.78 -1.88 -3.25
N ARG A 151 -1.88 -1.95 -1.91
CA ARG A 151 -3.17 -2.01 -1.19
C ARG A 151 -4.17 -0.93 -1.58
N SER A 152 -3.68 0.28 -1.88
CA SER A 152 -4.54 1.42 -2.24
C SER A 152 -5.34 1.16 -3.52
N ILE A 153 -4.82 0.41 -4.48
CA ILE A 153 -5.53 0.10 -5.74
C ILE A 153 -6.74 -0.76 -5.43
N GLY A 154 -6.52 -1.94 -4.83
CA GLY A 154 -7.62 -2.85 -4.49
C GLY A 154 -8.59 -2.29 -3.44
N THR A 155 -8.09 -1.44 -2.53
CA THR A 155 -8.93 -0.73 -1.55
C THR A 155 -9.90 0.23 -2.24
N PHE A 156 -9.42 1.06 -3.16
CA PHE A 156 -10.28 2.02 -3.85
C PHE A 156 -11.35 1.32 -4.69
N GLU A 157 -10.99 0.30 -5.47
CA GLU A 157 -11.95 -0.47 -6.28
C GLU A 157 -13.05 -1.09 -5.42
N SER A 158 -12.66 -1.66 -4.27
CA SER A 158 -13.60 -2.22 -3.30
C SER A 158 -14.51 -1.14 -2.71
N ILE A 159 -13.96 0.02 -2.32
CA ILE A 159 -14.74 1.14 -1.80
C ILE A 159 -15.78 1.58 -2.82
N LYS A 160 -15.39 1.78 -4.08
CA LYS A 160 -16.30 2.23 -5.14
C LYS A 160 -17.48 1.29 -5.37
N LYS A 161 -17.29 -0.01 -5.12
CA LYS A 161 -18.37 -0.99 -5.21
C LYS A 161 -19.45 -0.79 -4.14
N TYR A 162 -19.08 -0.35 -2.94
CA TYR A 162 -19.95 -0.28 -1.76
C TYR A 162 -20.22 1.15 -1.27
N GLU A 163 -19.70 2.18 -1.96
CA GLU A 163 -19.77 3.59 -1.56
C GLU A 163 -21.20 4.03 -1.24
N GLU A 164 -22.16 3.63 -2.07
CA GLU A 164 -23.57 3.95 -1.85
C GLU A 164 -24.16 3.24 -0.61
N ASP A 165 -23.80 1.97 -0.37
CA ASP A 165 -24.27 1.22 0.79
C ASP A 165 -23.73 1.83 2.10
N PHE A 166 -22.47 2.30 2.10
CA PHE A 166 -21.88 3.06 3.20
C PHE A 166 -22.61 4.39 3.43
N ASN A 167 -22.92 5.12 2.36
CA ASN A 167 -23.66 6.39 2.45
C ASN A 167 -25.07 6.19 3.02
N GLN A 168 -25.78 5.14 2.60
CA GLN A 168 -27.12 4.82 3.07
C GLN A 168 -27.17 4.33 4.52
N THR A 169 -26.09 3.70 4.98
CA THR A 169 -25.97 3.19 6.36
C THR A 169 -25.53 4.28 7.35
N THR A 170 -24.77 5.27 6.88
CA THR A 170 -24.34 6.44 7.67
C THR A 170 -25.54 7.27 8.12
N ASN A 171 -25.49 7.83 9.32
CA ASN A 171 -26.55 8.71 9.84
C ASN A 171 -25.98 9.85 10.70
N GLU A 172 -26.84 10.67 11.33
CA GLU A 172 -26.36 11.79 12.14
C GLU A 172 -25.53 11.38 13.36
N ARG A 173 -25.63 10.14 13.86
CA ARG A 173 -24.95 9.66 15.08
C ARG A 173 -23.60 8.99 14.79
N PHE A 174 -23.45 8.32 13.64
CA PHE A 174 -22.20 7.67 13.29
C PHE A 174 -21.87 7.77 11.80
N ARG A 175 -20.57 7.72 11.49
CA ARG A 175 -20.03 7.68 10.13
C ARG A 175 -18.90 6.67 9.99
N PHE A 176 -18.70 6.16 8.78
CA PHE A 176 -17.59 5.28 8.46
C PHE A 176 -16.34 6.07 8.08
N GLY A 177 -15.17 5.49 8.34
CA GLY A 177 -13.87 6.05 8.01
C GLY A 177 -13.43 7.23 8.89
N PHE A 178 -12.22 7.73 8.62
CA PHE A 178 -11.66 8.88 9.32
C PHE A 178 -12.04 10.22 8.69
N ASP A 179 -12.24 10.30 7.37
CA ASP A 179 -12.57 11.53 6.62
C ASP A 179 -13.57 11.25 5.48
N GLU A 180 -14.01 12.29 4.77
CA GLU A 180 -15.20 12.24 3.90
C GLU A 180 -15.15 11.21 2.75
N LEU A 181 -13.99 10.78 2.22
CA LEU A 181 -13.96 9.79 1.13
C LEU A 181 -12.71 8.88 1.04
N ASP A 182 -11.53 9.30 1.51
CA ASP A 182 -10.29 8.58 1.17
C ASP A 182 -9.95 7.37 2.07
N HIS A 183 -10.65 7.21 3.19
CA HIS A 183 -10.31 6.20 4.20
C HIS A 183 -11.54 5.51 4.81
N LEU A 184 -12.55 5.15 4.00
CA LEU A 184 -13.69 4.35 4.49
C LEU A 184 -13.20 3.06 5.16
N TYR A 185 -12.42 2.25 4.43
CA TYR A 185 -11.72 1.09 4.99
C TYR A 185 -10.43 0.83 4.21
N THR A 186 -9.63 -0.12 4.67
CA THR A 186 -8.47 -0.65 3.93
C THR A 186 -8.61 -2.14 3.70
N CYS A 187 -8.23 -2.61 2.51
CA CYS A 187 -8.19 -4.05 2.25
C CYS A 187 -7.02 -4.71 2.99
N SER A 188 -7.32 -5.79 3.69
CA SER A 188 -6.35 -6.61 4.44
C SER A 188 -6.05 -7.95 3.76
N GLU A 189 -7.00 -8.49 2.97
CA GLU A 189 -6.89 -9.79 2.33
C GLU A 189 -7.40 -9.75 0.89
N TYR A 190 -6.80 -10.58 0.03
CA TYR A 190 -7.08 -10.63 -1.41
C TYR A 190 -7.14 -12.07 -1.92
N THR A 191 -8.01 -12.33 -2.90
CA THR A 191 -8.01 -13.58 -3.68
C THR A 191 -6.78 -13.70 -4.59
N GLU A 192 -6.61 -14.87 -5.22
CA GLU A 192 -5.61 -15.05 -6.28
C GLU A 192 -5.82 -14.07 -7.44
N ALA A 193 -7.07 -13.80 -7.79
CA ALA A 193 -7.48 -12.85 -8.83
C ALA A 193 -7.35 -11.38 -8.41
N GLY A 194 -6.83 -11.07 -7.22
CA GLY A 194 -6.59 -9.70 -6.75
C GLY A 194 -7.84 -8.97 -6.26
N THR A 195 -8.95 -9.67 -6.08
CA THR A 195 -10.18 -9.12 -5.47
C THR A 195 -10.03 -9.05 -3.96
N CYS A 196 -10.37 -7.91 -3.36
CA CYS A 196 -10.40 -7.71 -1.91
C CYS A 196 -11.46 -8.60 -1.25
N THR A 197 -11.09 -9.32 -0.20
CA THR A 197 -11.99 -10.22 0.56
C THR A 197 -11.94 -10.00 2.06
N GLY A 198 -11.02 -9.16 2.52
CA GLY A 198 -10.88 -8.82 3.93
C GLY A 198 -10.66 -7.32 4.08
N ILE A 199 -11.29 -6.72 5.09
CA ILE A 199 -11.19 -5.26 5.32
C ILE A 199 -10.84 -4.91 6.77
N ARG A 200 -10.23 -3.74 6.95
CA ARG A 200 -10.13 -3.03 8.23
C ARG A 200 -10.93 -1.75 8.14
N LEU A 201 -11.98 -1.67 8.94
CA LEU A 201 -12.98 -0.61 8.90
C LEU A 201 -12.99 0.15 10.21
N THR A 202 -13.15 1.47 10.13
CA THR A 202 -13.38 2.33 11.29
C THR A 202 -14.79 2.91 11.23
N VAL A 203 -15.46 2.96 12.37
CA VAL A 203 -16.73 3.66 12.56
C VAL A 203 -16.56 4.67 13.68
N ARG A 204 -16.91 5.93 13.40
CA ARG A 204 -16.85 7.04 14.36
C ARG A 204 -18.25 7.38 14.85
N TYR A 205 -18.46 7.30 16.15
CA TYR A 205 -19.67 7.74 16.83
C TYR A 205 -19.50 9.16 17.35
N GLN A 206 -20.58 9.94 17.31
CA GLN A 206 -20.67 11.20 18.05
C GLN A 206 -20.72 10.94 19.54
N TYR A 207 -20.01 11.75 20.31
CA TYR A 207 -20.08 11.72 21.76
C TYR A 207 -21.39 12.36 22.28
N PRO A 208 -22.11 11.76 23.25
CA PRO A 208 -21.96 10.41 23.82
C PRO A 208 -22.89 9.39 23.12
N GLY A 209 -22.35 8.55 22.24
CA GLY A 209 -23.03 7.54 21.43
C GLY A 209 -22.59 6.09 21.68
N LEU A 210 -21.41 5.82 22.25
CA LEU A 210 -20.95 4.47 22.61
C LEU A 210 -21.24 4.09 24.07
N SER A 211 -22.39 4.49 24.61
CA SER A 211 -22.83 4.14 25.97
C SER A 211 -23.97 3.11 25.93
N GLU A 212 -24.06 2.25 26.95
CA GLU A 212 -25.23 1.37 27.17
C GLU A 212 -26.53 2.17 27.33
N ASP A 213 -26.43 3.42 27.78
CA ASP A 213 -27.57 4.34 27.93
C ASP A 213 -28.08 4.90 26.59
N ASN A 214 -27.36 4.70 25.47
CA ASN A 214 -27.80 5.16 24.16
C ASN A 214 -28.88 4.22 23.58
N GLU A 215 -30.13 4.68 23.59
CA GLU A 215 -31.29 3.93 23.07
C GLU A 215 -31.19 3.56 21.59
N HIS A 216 -30.30 4.22 20.82
CA HIS A 216 -30.07 3.94 19.40
C HIS A 216 -28.92 2.98 19.14
N LEU A 217 -28.10 2.63 20.15
CA LEU A 217 -26.87 1.84 19.96
C LEU A 217 -27.16 0.49 19.29
N LEU A 218 -28.20 -0.20 19.74
CA LEU A 218 -28.62 -1.49 19.15
C LEU A 218 -28.97 -1.36 17.67
N ALA A 219 -29.76 -0.34 17.31
CA ALA A 219 -30.16 -0.12 15.93
C ALA A 219 -28.97 0.24 15.03
N ASP A 220 -28.07 1.11 15.53
CA ASP A 220 -26.90 1.56 14.79
C ASP A 220 -25.90 0.42 14.56
N VAL A 221 -25.56 -0.34 15.60
CA VAL A 221 -24.66 -1.50 15.50
C VAL A 221 -25.28 -2.60 14.63
N THR A 222 -26.61 -2.81 14.70
CA THR A 222 -27.31 -3.74 13.81
C THR A 222 -27.18 -3.32 12.35
N ALA A 223 -27.32 -2.02 12.05
CA ALA A 223 -27.18 -1.52 10.68
C ALA A 223 -25.76 -1.70 10.14
N ILE A 224 -24.74 -1.37 10.96
CA ILE A 224 -23.32 -1.55 10.64
C ILE A 224 -23.01 -3.03 10.35
N LEU A 225 -23.44 -3.94 11.22
CA LEU A 225 -23.20 -5.37 11.05
C LEU A 225 -23.99 -5.94 9.87
N ASN A 226 -25.21 -5.47 9.62
CA ASN A 226 -25.98 -5.91 8.46
C ASN A 226 -25.32 -5.49 7.14
N LEU A 227 -24.73 -4.29 7.06
CA LEU A 227 -23.93 -3.88 5.91
C LEU A 227 -22.78 -4.87 5.67
N LEU A 228 -22.02 -5.19 6.71
CA LEU A 228 -20.85 -6.07 6.61
C LEU A 228 -21.22 -7.53 6.33
N ASP A 229 -22.19 -8.09 7.04
CA ASP A 229 -22.51 -9.52 7.01
C ASP A 229 -23.46 -9.89 5.86
N ASN A 230 -24.34 -8.98 5.41
CA ASN A 230 -25.39 -9.30 4.44
C ASN A 230 -25.25 -8.56 3.10
N THR A 231 -24.75 -7.33 3.08
CA THR A 231 -24.59 -6.54 1.85
C THR A 231 -23.21 -6.78 1.21
N MET A 232 -22.14 -6.74 2.01
CA MET A 232 -20.76 -6.91 1.55
C MET A 232 -20.35 -8.39 1.42
N GLN A 233 -21.14 -9.21 0.72
CA GLN A 233 -21.00 -10.68 0.70
C GLN A 233 -19.67 -11.23 0.18
N ASP A 234 -18.94 -10.45 -0.63
CA ASP A 234 -17.61 -10.85 -1.13
C ASP A 234 -16.49 -10.58 -0.10
N ILE A 235 -16.81 -9.90 1.01
CA ILE A 235 -15.92 -9.66 2.13
C ILE A 235 -16.15 -10.74 3.18
N ASN A 236 -15.23 -11.70 3.24
CA ASN A 236 -15.30 -12.87 4.10
C ASN A 236 -14.70 -12.63 5.49
N SER A 237 -13.93 -11.55 5.66
CA SER A 237 -13.29 -11.19 6.93
C SER A 237 -13.32 -9.68 7.13
N TYR A 238 -13.50 -9.24 8.38
CA TYR A 238 -13.33 -7.84 8.74
C TYR A 238 -12.73 -7.69 10.14
N GLU A 239 -12.01 -6.59 10.31
CA GLU A 239 -11.55 -6.03 11.57
C GLU A 239 -12.26 -4.67 11.72
N LEU A 240 -13.11 -4.55 12.73
CA LEU A 240 -13.97 -3.39 12.94
C LEU A 240 -13.56 -2.64 14.20
N PHE A 241 -13.10 -1.41 14.01
CA PHE A 241 -12.76 -0.46 15.08
C PHE A 241 -13.88 0.57 15.19
N ILE A 242 -14.67 0.50 16.25
CA ILE A 242 -15.71 1.48 16.55
C ILE A 242 -15.21 2.37 17.66
N ALA A 243 -15.21 3.68 17.44
CA ALA A 243 -14.69 4.59 18.42
C ALA A 243 -15.50 5.88 18.50
N GLU A 244 -15.50 6.45 19.69
CA GLU A 244 -16.17 7.70 20.03
C GLU A 244 -15.11 8.75 20.32
N GLU A 245 -15.31 9.93 19.74
CA GLU A 245 -14.42 11.07 19.89
C GLU A 245 -15.15 12.19 20.63
N ASN A 246 -14.53 12.73 21.67
CA ASN A 246 -15.09 13.83 22.44
C ASN A 246 -15.01 15.17 21.68
N ASP A 247 -15.61 16.23 22.25
CA ASP A 247 -15.61 17.57 21.65
C ASP A 247 -14.20 18.19 21.49
N GLU A 248 -13.19 17.62 22.15
CA GLU A 248 -11.78 18.05 22.09
C GLU A 248 -10.98 17.27 21.03
N GLY A 249 -11.61 16.30 20.34
CA GLY A 249 -10.97 15.48 19.33
C GLY A 249 -10.19 14.29 19.88
N GLU A 250 -10.38 13.95 21.16
CA GLU A 250 -9.73 12.81 21.81
C GLU A 250 -10.62 11.56 21.79
N TRP A 251 -9.99 10.40 21.60
CA TRP A 251 -10.66 9.11 21.70
C TRP A 251 -11.14 8.87 23.13
N PHE A 252 -12.46 8.84 23.32
CA PHE A 252 -13.09 8.65 24.63
C PHE A 252 -13.34 7.17 24.93
N LYS A 253 -13.88 6.44 23.95
CA LYS A 253 -14.17 5.01 24.06
C LYS A 253 -13.94 4.30 22.73
N GLU A 254 -13.45 3.08 22.81
CA GLU A 254 -13.19 2.24 21.65
C GLU A 254 -13.65 0.80 21.89
N VAL A 255 -14.18 0.19 20.84
CA VAL A 255 -14.55 -1.22 20.77
C VAL A 255 -13.93 -1.79 19.51
N HIS A 256 -13.15 -2.85 19.67
CA HIS A 256 -12.43 -3.48 18.57
C HIS A 256 -12.74 -4.97 18.53
N PHE A 257 -13.09 -5.49 17.35
CA PHE A 257 -13.38 -6.89 17.16
C PHE A 257 -13.22 -7.33 15.70
N THR A 258 -13.03 -8.63 15.52
CA THR A 258 -12.99 -9.29 14.22
C THR A 258 -14.33 -9.96 13.89
N LYS A 259 -14.55 -10.27 12.60
CA LYS A 259 -15.70 -11.10 12.19
C LYS A 259 -15.76 -12.43 12.95
N GLN A 260 -14.63 -13.09 13.14
CA GLN A 260 -14.56 -14.36 13.88
C GLN A 260 -15.04 -14.21 15.34
N GLU A 261 -14.75 -13.09 16.00
CA GLU A 261 -15.27 -12.81 17.34
C GLU A 261 -16.77 -12.50 17.28
N ARG A 262 -17.23 -11.70 16.31
CA ARG A 262 -18.65 -11.38 16.13
C ARG A 262 -19.50 -12.63 15.93
N ASP A 263 -19.02 -13.57 15.12
CA ASP A 263 -19.71 -14.84 14.80
C ASP A 263 -19.85 -15.78 16.02
N GLN A 264 -19.20 -15.50 17.16
CA GLN A 264 -19.38 -16.25 18.42
C GLN A 264 -20.67 -15.89 19.17
N PHE A 265 -21.35 -14.82 18.77
CA PHE A 265 -22.55 -14.31 19.43
C PHE A 265 -23.79 -14.58 18.58
N GLU A 266 -24.82 -15.14 19.21
CA GLU A 266 -26.07 -15.52 18.52
C GLU A 266 -26.91 -14.31 18.05
N SER A 267 -26.77 -13.16 18.70
CA SER A 267 -27.54 -11.94 18.40
C SER A 267 -26.66 -10.69 18.51
N VAL A 268 -27.16 -9.54 18.02
CA VAL A 268 -26.46 -8.25 18.16
C VAL A 268 -26.55 -7.76 19.60
N GLU A 269 -27.68 -8.00 20.26
CA GLU A 269 -27.92 -7.66 21.67
C GLU A 269 -26.88 -8.32 22.58
N ASN A 270 -26.71 -9.64 22.48
CA ASN A 270 -25.71 -10.38 23.26
C ASN A 270 -24.28 -9.91 23.00
N PHE A 271 -24.02 -9.43 21.77
CA PHE A 271 -22.72 -8.90 21.40
C PHE A 271 -22.46 -7.53 22.03
N ILE A 272 -23.45 -6.64 22.00
CA ILE A 272 -23.38 -5.31 22.61
C ILE A 272 -23.16 -5.44 24.12
N GLU A 273 -23.96 -6.25 24.82
CA GLU A 273 -23.85 -6.45 26.28
C GLU A 273 -22.46 -6.92 26.76
N VAL A 274 -21.66 -7.54 25.88
CA VAL A 274 -20.36 -8.10 26.24
C VAL A 274 -19.19 -7.22 25.79
N LYS A 275 -19.36 -6.45 24.71
CA LYS A 275 -18.26 -5.72 24.04
C LYS A 275 -18.34 -4.20 24.19
N PHE A 276 -19.50 -3.63 24.46
CA PHE A 276 -19.74 -2.20 24.63
C PHE A 276 -19.97 -1.91 26.11
#